data_AF-A0A0Q6AJZ4-F1
#
_entry.id   AF-A0A0Q6AJZ4-F1
#
_cell.length_a   1.000
_cell.length_b   1.000
_cell.length_c   1.000
_cell.angle_alpha   90.00
_cell.angle_beta   90.00
_cell.angle_gamma   90.00
#
_symmetry.space_group_name_H-M   'P 1'
#
loop_
_entity.id
_entity.type
_entity.pdbx_description
1 polymer ?
#
loop_
_entity_poly.entity_id
_entity_poly.type
_entity_poly.pdbx_seq_one_letter_code
_entity_poly.pdbx_strand_id
1 'polypeptide(L)'
;MLDLVRFMFHMEPTRSILIGLAVLHRKFVGATADPYPKAAELRAILALLHALSDGERHPFDGFWKAATSPRLPIENETTCLVIRRNDMLAHWHGILRAFGWEASIPLMEAIHRAEAPDRPPVPPAQQERL
;
A
#
# COMPACT_ATOMS: atom_id res chain seq x y z
N MET A 1 15.04 28.73 11.58
CA MET A 1 15.08 27.32 12.04
C MET A 1 13.73 26.60 11.85
N LEU A 2 12.91 27.02 10.87
CA LEU A 2 11.62 26.41 10.51
C LEU A 2 11.63 25.79 9.10
N ASP A 3 12.66 26.07 8.29
CA ASP A 3 12.79 25.53 6.92
C ASP A 3 13.29 24.08 6.86
N LEU A 4 14.03 23.62 7.87
CA LEU A 4 14.56 22.25 7.88
C LEU A 4 13.46 21.20 8.10
N VAL A 5 12.45 21.54 8.91
CA VAL A 5 11.28 20.68 9.14
C VAL A 5 10.46 20.56 7.86
N ARG A 6 10.32 21.65 7.09
CA ARG A 6 9.60 21.63 5.81
C ARG A 6 10.35 20.87 4.72
N PHE A 7 11.69 20.88 4.76
CA PHE A 7 12.56 20.13 3.85
C PHE A 7 12.53 18.60 4.13
N MET A 8 12.31 18.20 5.39
CA MET A 8 12.12 16.78 5.75
C MET A 8 10.76 16.21 5.30
N PHE A 9 9.76 17.03 5.00
CA PHE A 9 8.41 16.58 4.62
C PHE A 9 8.11 16.54 3.11
N HIS A 10 9.11 16.77 2.26
CA HIS A 10 8.94 16.73 0.79
C HIS A 10 9.99 15.84 0.13
N MET A 11 10.17 14.60 0.62
CA MET A 11 10.70 13.57 -0.27
C MET A 11 9.62 13.29 -1.31
N GLU A 12 9.79 13.85 -2.50
CA GLU A 12 9.06 13.43 -3.69
C GLU A 12 9.17 11.90 -3.79
N PRO A 13 8.04 11.17 -3.85
CA PRO A 13 8.06 9.71 -3.87
C PRO A 13 8.91 9.23 -5.04
N THR A 14 10.02 8.52 -4.75
CA THR A 14 10.81 7.93 -5.83
C THR A 14 9.94 6.93 -6.59
N ARG A 15 10.21 6.78 -7.89
CA ARG A 15 9.45 5.85 -8.76
C ARG A 15 9.42 4.43 -8.18
N SER A 16 10.51 3.98 -7.58
CA SER A 16 10.61 2.66 -6.95
C SER A 16 9.66 2.50 -5.75
N ILE A 17 9.53 3.54 -4.91
CA ILE A 17 8.58 3.54 -3.79
C ILE A 17 7.15 3.47 -4.32
N LEU A 18 6.81 4.30 -5.31
CA LEU A 18 5.47 4.29 -5.92
C LEU A 18 5.13 2.93 -6.54
N ILE A 19 6.08 2.29 -7.23
CA ILE A 19 5.89 0.94 -7.79
C ILE A 19 5.69 -0.10 -6.68
N GLY A 20 6.47 -0.03 -5.61
CA GLY A 20 6.30 -0.92 -4.46
C GLY A 20 4.91 -0.77 -3.83
N LEU A 21 4.49 0.48 -3.56
CA LEU A 21 3.17 0.78 -3.02
C LEU A 21 2.03 0.34 -3.96
N ALA A 22 2.20 0.52 -5.26
CA ALA A 22 1.30 0.04 -6.31
C ALA A 22 1.16 -1.49 -6.31
N VAL A 23 2.24 -2.24 -6.10
CA VAL A 23 2.15 -3.70 -5.96
C VAL A 23 1.35 -4.07 -4.71
N LEU A 24 1.62 -3.45 -3.57
CA LEU A 24 0.88 -3.73 -2.34
C LEU A 24 -0.59 -3.33 -2.44
N HIS A 25 -0.89 -2.20 -3.09
CA HIS A 25 -2.24 -1.72 -3.33
C HIS A 25 -3.06 -2.73 -4.12
N ARG A 26 -2.53 -3.20 -5.27
CA ARG A 26 -3.17 -4.25 -6.06
C ARG A 26 -3.39 -5.54 -5.28
N LYS A 27 -2.46 -5.91 -4.39
CA LYS A 27 -2.60 -7.12 -3.57
C LYS A 27 -3.77 -7.03 -2.59
N PHE A 28 -4.01 -5.91 -1.92
CA PHE A 28 -5.18 -5.85 -1.03
C PHE A 28 -6.49 -5.64 -1.80
N VAL A 29 -6.47 -4.89 -2.92
CA VAL A 29 -7.66 -4.71 -3.77
C VAL A 29 -8.09 -6.04 -4.39
N GLY A 30 -7.13 -6.84 -4.86
CA GLY A 30 -7.34 -8.18 -5.40
C GLY A 30 -7.22 -9.31 -4.39
N ALA A 31 -7.39 -9.02 -3.09
CA ALA A 31 -7.38 -10.04 -2.04
C ALA A 31 -8.43 -11.11 -2.30
N THR A 32 -8.12 -12.35 -1.91
CA THR A 32 -9.05 -13.48 -1.92
C THR A 32 -9.21 -14.01 -0.49
N ALA A 33 -10.16 -14.91 -0.26
CA ALA A 33 -10.30 -15.55 1.06
C ALA A 33 -9.06 -16.39 1.42
N ASP A 34 -8.45 -17.01 0.40
CA ASP A 34 -7.27 -17.84 0.54
C ASP A 34 -5.98 -17.03 0.75
N PRO A 35 -4.99 -17.59 1.47
CA PRO A 35 -3.70 -16.93 1.62
C PRO A 35 -2.98 -16.82 0.29
N TYR A 36 -2.30 -15.68 0.12
CA TYR A 36 -1.28 -15.61 -0.91
C TYR A 36 -0.18 -16.64 -0.61
N PRO A 37 0.35 -17.31 -1.65
CA PRO A 37 1.58 -18.08 -1.50
C PRO A 37 2.67 -17.20 -0.87
N LYS A 38 3.53 -17.81 -0.06
CA LYS A 38 4.69 -17.13 0.54
C LYS A 38 5.74 -16.84 -0.55
N ALA A 39 5.45 -15.86 -1.38
CA ALA A 39 6.24 -15.47 -2.53
C ALA A 39 7.42 -14.58 -2.10
N ALA A 40 8.62 -14.88 -2.59
CA ALA A 40 9.83 -14.14 -2.26
C ALA A 40 9.74 -12.67 -2.70
N GLU A 41 9.02 -12.41 -3.79
CA GLU A 41 8.82 -11.11 -4.40
C GLU A 41 8.06 -10.15 -3.47
N LEU A 42 6.98 -10.62 -2.83
CA LEU A 42 6.23 -9.79 -1.87
C LEU A 42 7.10 -9.43 -0.66
N ARG A 43 7.90 -10.40 -0.18
CA ARG A 43 8.80 -10.18 0.95
C ARG A 43 9.93 -9.21 0.61
N ALA A 44 10.47 -9.30 -0.61
CA ALA A 44 11.48 -8.38 -1.12
C ALA A 44 10.94 -6.95 -1.26
N ILE A 45 9.72 -6.77 -1.78
CA ILE A 45 9.09 -5.45 -1.90
C ILE A 45 8.86 -4.83 -0.53
N LEU A 46 8.33 -5.59 0.44
CA LEU A 46 8.14 -5.10 1.81
C LEU A 46 9.47 -4.74 2.49
N ALA A 47 10.52 -5.55 2.30
CA ALA A 47 11.85 -5.27 2.83
C ALA A 47 12.46 -4.00 2.21
N LEU A 48 12.31 -3.82 0.90
CA LEU A 48 12.75 -2.62 0.18
C LEU A 48 12.04 -1.38 0.70
N LEU A 49 10.71 -1.41 0.81
CA LEU A 49 9.93 -0.27 1.29
C LEU A 49 10.29 0.07 2.75
N HIS A 50 10.51 -0.94 3.60
CA HIS A 50 10.97 -0.72 4.97
C HIS A 50 12.36 -0.06 4.99
N ALA A 51 13.30 -0.54 4.19
CA ALA A 51 14.66 0.01 4.13
C ALA A 51 14.70 1.46 3.60
N LEU A 52 13.69 1.88 2.84
CA LEU A 52 13.55 3.24 2.32
C LEU A 52 12.67 4.15 3.20
N SER A 53 12.07 3.61 4.26
CA SER A 53 11.21 4.35 5.18
C SER A 53 11.96 4.68 6.47
N ASP A 54 11.53 5.75 7.16
CA ASP A 54 12.01 6.09 8.51
C ASP A 54 11.11 5.49 9.62
N GLY A 55 10.16 4.63 9.26
CA GLY A 55 9.12 4.13 10.16
C GLY A 55 9.42 2.78 10.80
N GLU A 56 8.50 2.36 11.67
CA GLU A 56 8.61 1.07 12.36
C GLU A 56 8.44 -0.11 11.39
N ARG A 57 9.05 -1.25 11.76
CA ARG A 57 8.97 -2.51 11.01
C ARG A 57 7.57 -3.15 11.05
N HIS A 58 6.79 -2.84 12.07
CA HIS A 58 5.48 -3.44 12.36
C HIS A 58 4.49 -3.42 11.18
N PRO A 59 4.21 -2.30 10.49
CA PRO A 59 3.28 -2.29 9.35
C PRO A 59 3.72 -3.20 8.19
N PHE A 60 5.00 -3.35 7.94
CA PHE A 60 5.52 -4.21 6.86
C PHE A 60 5.34 -5.70 7.18
N ASP A 61 5.73 -6.11 8.39
CA ASP A 61 5.54 -7.48 8.87
C ASP A 61 4.05 -7.82 9.01
N GLY A 62 3.24 -6.85 9.43
CA GLY A 62 1.79 -6.96 9.53
C GLY A 62 1.13 -7.20 8.17
N PHE A 63 1.52 -6.43 7.15
CA PHE A 63 1.03 -6.65 5.78
C PHE A 63 1.38 -8.06 5.27
N TRP A 64 2.63 -8.49 5.47
CA TRP A 64 3.07 -9.86 5.12
C TRP A 64 2.22 -10.92 5.83
N LYS A 65 2.00 -10.74 7.13
CA LYS A 65 1.20 -11.67 7.94
C LYS A 65 -0.24 -11.71 7.46
N ALA A 66 -0.89 -10.57 7.23
CA ALA A 66 -2.27 -10.52 6.72
C ALA A 66 -2.39 -11.22 5.35
N ALA A 67 -1.45 -10.96 4.44
CA ALA A 67 -1.45 -11.56 3.11
C ALA A 67 -1.25 -13.09 3.12
N THR A 68 -0.46 -13.62 4.05
CA THR A 68 -0.02 -15.04 4.03
C THR A 68 -0.63 -15.90 5.14
N SER A 69 -1.40 -15.30 6.07
CA SER A 69 -1.99 -16.05 7.18
C SER A 69 -3.05 -17.02 6.66
N PRO A 70 -3.06 -18.27 7.16
CA PRO A 70 -4.10 -19.24 6.85
C PRO A 70 -5.48 -18.69 7.19
N ARG A 71 -6.49 -19.24 6.52
CA ARG A 71 -7.89 -18.96 6.81
C ARG A 71 -8.21 -19.33 8.27
N LEU A 72 -9.03 -18.54 8.94
CA LEU A 72 -9.56 -18.90 10.25
C LEU A 72 -10.55 -20.07 10.09
N PRO A 73 -10.47 -21.10 10.94
CA PRO A 73 -11.18 -22.37 10.74
C PRO A 73 -12.71 -22.30 10.83
N ILE A 74 -13.29 -21.16 11.23
CA ILE A 74 -14.71 -21.03 11.61
C ILE A 74 -15.46 -20.04 10.69
N GLU A 75 -14.76 -19.32 9.82
CA GLU A 75 -15.35 -18.22 9.05
C GLU A 75 -15.74 -18.63 7.64
N ASN A 76 -16.88 -18.14 7.15
CA ASN A 76 -17.27 -18.29 5.74
C ASN A 76 -16.32 -17.50 4.81
N GLU A 77 -16.35 -17.80 3.51
CA GLU A 77 -15.38 -17.30 2.54
C GLU A 77 -15.40 -15.76 2.45
N THR A 78 -16.59 -15.17 2.45
CA THR A 78 -16.80 -13.72 2.42
C THR A 78 -16.20 -13.05 3.65
N THR A 79 -16.42 -13.62 4.85
CA THR A 79 -15.85 -13.08 6.09
C THR A 79 -14.32 -13.10 6.05
N CYS A 80 -13.72 -14.21 5.61
CA CYS A 80 -12.27 -14.32 5.50
C CYS A 80 -11.68 -13.32 4.49
N LEU A 81 -12.34 -13.14 3.34
CA LEU A 81 -11.97 -12.12 2.35
C LEU A 81 -11.97 -10.71 2.96
N VAL A 82 -13.06 -10.34 3.64
CA VAL A 82 -13.22 -9.01 4.23
C VAL A 82 -12.16 -8.76 5.31
N ILE A 83 -11.91 -9.73 6.19
CA ILE A 83 -10.89 -9.61 7.24
C ILE A 83 -9.50 -9.46 6.61
N ARG A 84 -9.13 -10.35 5.68
CA ARG A 84 -7.82 -10.28 5.02
C ARG A 84 -7.61 -8.95 4.34
N ARG A 85 -8.60 -8.48 3.58
CA ARG A 85 -8.54 -7.21 2.86
C ARG A 85 -8.38 -6.03 3.82
N ASN A 86 -9.17 -6.00 4.89
CA ASN A 86 -9.13 -4.91 5.87
C ASN A 86 -7.80 -4.89 6.66
N ASP A 87 -7.28 -6.05 7.05
CA ASP A 87 -5.99 -6.15 7.73
C ASP A 87 -4.85 -5.68 6.82
N MET A 88 -4.84 -6.12 5.55
CA MET A 88 -3.86 -5.65 4.57
C MET A 88 -3.98 -4.13 4.35
N LEU A 89 -5.19 -3.60 4.23
CA LEU A 89 -5.45 -2.16 4.07
C LEU A 89 -4.95 -1.35 5.28
N ALA A 90 -5.23 -1.80 6.50
CA ALA A 90 -4.77 -1.14 7.72
C ALA A 90 -3.24 -1.05 7.78
N HIS A 91 -2.55 -2.15 7.45
CA HIS A 91 -1.10 -2.15 7.39
C HIS A 91 -0.55 -1.32 6.22
N TRP A 92 -1.21 -1.29 5.07
CA TRP A 92 -0.84 -0.43 3.96
C TRP A 92 -0.90 1.06 4.34
N HIS A 93 -1.92 1.50 5.07
CA HIS A 93 -1.95 2.85 5.64
C HIS A 93 -0.82 3.09 6.66
N GLY A 94 -0.45 2.06 7.43
CA GLY A 94 0.74 2.12 8.29
C GLY A 94 2.03 2.33 7.50
N ILE A 95 2.17 1.67 6.34
CA ILE A 95 3.32 1.84 5.44
C ILE A 95 3.34 3.26 4.88
N LEU A 96 2.22 3.84 4.45
CA LEU A 96 2.19 5.24 3.99
C LEU A 96 2.65 6.20 5.09
N ARG A 97 2.19 6.00 6.33
CA ARG A 97 2.61 6.81 7.47
C ARG A 97 4.10 6.67 7.79
N ALA A 98 4.71 5.51 7.52
CA ALA A 98 6.16 5.32 7.65
C ALA A 98 6.97 6.19 6.66
N PHE A 99 6.36 6.68 5.59
CA PHE A 99 6.93 7.68 4.67
C PHE A 99 6.44 9.11 4.97
N GLY A 100 5.69 9.32 6.06
CA GLY A 100 5.11 10.62 6.39
C GLY A 100 3.94 11.02 5.49
N TRP A 101 3.31 10.06 4.80
CA TRP A 101 2.22 10.33 3.86
C TRP A 101 0.86 9.90 4.40
N GLU A 102 -0.15 10.69 4.05
CA GLU A 102 -1.56 10.33 4.17
C GLU A 102 -2.10 9.84 2.82
N ALA A 103 -3.12 8.97 2.87
CA ALA A 103 -3.78 8.46 1.68
C ALA A 103 -4.67 9.55 1.04
N SER A 104 -4.03 10.47 0.33
CA SER A 104 -4.67 11.58 -0.39
C SER A 104 -4.96 11.19 -1.85
N ILE A 105 -5.91 11.90 -2.48
CA ILE A 105 -6.22 11.70 -3.91
C ILE A 105 -4.96 11.83 -4.80
N PRO A 106 -4.10 12.87 -4.66
CA PRO A 106 -2.90 13.01 -5.49
C PRO A 106 -1.92 11.84 -5.33
N LEU A 107 -1.76 11.31 -4.12
CA LEU A 107 -0.90 10.16 -3.87
C LEU A 107 -1.47 8.89 -4.52
N MET A 108 -2.78 8.67 -4.39
CA MET A 108 -3.44 7.54 -5.04
C MET A 108 -3.31 7.60 -6.56
N GLU A 109 -3.43 8.78 -7.16
CA GLU A 109 -3.19 8.96 -8.59
C GLU A 109 -1.74 8.63 -8.98
N ALA A 110 -0.76 9.06 -8.19
CA ALA A 110 0.65 8.73 -8.43
C ALA A 110 0.91 7.22 -8.36
N ILE A 111 0.32 6.54 -7.38
CA ILE A 111 0.38 5.08 -7.23
C ILE A 111 -0.29 4.38 -8.42
N HIS A 112 -1.48 4.81 -8.84
CA HIS A 112 -2.16 4.26 -10.01
C HIS A 112 -1.38 4.48 -11.32
N ARG A 113 -0.73 5.63 -11.51
CA ARG A 113 0.18 5.86 -12.65
C ARG A 113 1.39 4.92 -12.62
N ALA A 114 1.89 4.59 -11.43
CA ALA A 114 2.99 3.64 -11.28
C ALA A 114 2.55 2.17 -11.53
N GLU A 115 1.26 1.84 -11.33
CA GLU A 115 0.70 0.52 -11.67
C GLU A 115 0.64 0.26 -13.18
N ALA A 116 0.41 1.31 -13.98
CA ALA A 116 0.23 1.24 -15.43
C ALA A 116 0.86 2.48 -16.10
N PRO A 117 2.16 2.44 -16.46
CA PRO A 117 2.87 3.61 -17.01
C PRO A 117 2.25 4.15 -18.31
N ASP A 118 1.47 3.34 -19.02
CA ASP A 118 0.84 3.69 -20.30
C ASP A 118 -0.63 4.13 -20.18
N ARG A 119 -1.18 4.24 -18.96
CA ARG A 119 -2.57 4.67 -18.77
C ARG A 119 -2.67 6.20 -18.86
N PRO A 120 -3.44 6.78 -19.79
CA PRO A 120 -3.58 8.23 -19.88
C PRO A 120 -4.20 8.79 -18.59
N PRO A 121 -3.81 10.01 -18.18
CA PRO A 121 -4.34 10.64 -16.97
C PRO A 121 -5.87 10.77 -17.07
N VAL A 122 -6.57 10.48 -15.96
CA VAL A 122 -8.02 10.71 -15.88
C VAL A 122 -8.26 12.22 -15.93
N PRO A 123 -9.02 12.73 -16.91
CA PRO A 123 -9.28 14.17 -17.01
C PRO A 123 -10.01 14.66 -15.76
N PRO A 124 -9.73 15.89 -15.27
CA PRO A 124 -10.37 16.46 -14.07
C PRO A 124 -11.89 16.68 -14.19
N ALA A 125 -12.51 16.37 -15.33
CA ALA A 125 -13.90 16.73 -15.65
C ALA A 125 -15.00 15.81 -15.05
N GLN A 126 -14.71 15.03 -14.00
CA GLN A 126 -15.72 14.19 -13.33
C GLN A 126 -15.94 14.50 -11.84
N GLN A 127 -15.26 15.50 -11.28
CA GLN A 127 -15.42 15.86 -9.85
C GLN A 127 -16.57 16.84 -9.56
N GLU A 128 -17.25 17.39 -10.58
CA GLU A 128 -18.30 18.42 -10.40
C GLU A 128 -19.75 17.91 -10.60
N ARG A 129 -19.99 16.60 -10.55
CA ARG A 129 -21.36 16.06 -10.63
C ARG A 129 -21.65 15.01 -9.56
N LEU A 130 -21.67 15.44 -8.31
CA LEU A 130 -22.46 14.84 -7.23
C LEU A 130 -23.13 15.95 -6.43
#